data_AF-A0A963TXG5-F1
#
_entry.id   AF-A0A963TXG5-F1
#
_cell.length_a   1.000
_cell.length_b   1.000
_cell.length_c   1.000
_cell.angle_alpha   90.00
_cell.angle_beta   90.00
_cell.angle_gamma   90.00
#
_symmetry.space_group_name_H-M   'P 1'
#
loop_
_entity.id
_entity.type
_entity.pdbx_description
1 polymer ?
#
loop_
_entity_poly.entity_id
_entity_poly.type
_entity_poly.pdbx_seq_one_letter_code
_entity_poly.pdbx_strand_id
1 'polypeptide(L)'
;FRPQFDADPRFAMAGEAEEPSGRGGGASPVKTSAGKTRPRIAFTGEEFGFGYQATSKFLLHAQREKTVPDGGLRGVMARTEREYEEASRNNKFDYIESVSQPLRTKEQALMSVQQGASDFAVIPFYNPYSGYDYEALRAISSMYTLLGVEQVEATDNLCLAVHESQLYDIVQSSHPGTGFSALQRRLRKSWGPVDAGSGNSPNAADMEMPRAGLPIDMGDQKLIRDRIDVVFAGPEAARRCKSRLDGMRAIGIAVEEIPQMVEPHRELARRARGTANGSRQTNTLYDPVTGETRFYSTLGAEAQTGKLYGMVLPYEVAMRSSDYVIIDHNFDDAPAEKTRFMVVETNPDHTLADDAYRTTDARTRYWMKRLRAVAAGTPNFASRAFDSAGALMALVGLVYLAVGLPGMLGDPGVPLWEAPTWMVFGSDLSAAVIGAILVAAGIAGLIAGRIESTPPKGVRVMLRFRRDKTAASIGDVEDYLRNFGVRHAVSRLDEDSERDRPASIMLDIEFAQEDFRHDVLSMFTRRLRGSVANGAMKKAFQRWKNRGALVLAAMPIESADQQQLPKHRQRRWWSEALGDWAVDFVETMFIRLSRLLVYIIPLALAAYLTWVWLNGGR
;
A
#
# COMPACT_ATOMS: atom_id res chain seq x y z
N PHE A 1 -41.33 16.62 -20.64
CA PHE A 1 -40.24 17.32 -21.31
C PHE A 1 -38.95 17.10 -20.53
N ARG A 2 -38.14 16.12 -20.94
CA ARG A 2 -36.79 15.88 -20.42
C ARG A 2 -35.81 16.42 -21.47
N PRO A 3 -34.80 17.24 -21.12
CA PRO A 3 -33.80 17.63 -22.09
C PRO A 3 -32.77 16.50 -22.24
N GLN A 4 -32.56 16.09 -23.49
CA GLN A 4 -31.38 15.34 -23.93
C GLN A 4 -30.16 16.25 -23.79
N PHE A 5 -29.15 15.78 -23.06
CA PHE A 5 -27.82 16.37 -23.12
C PHE A 5 -27.04 15.59 -24.18
N ASP A 6 -26.80 16.24 -25.31
CA ASP A 6 -25.92 15.75 -26.36
C ASP A 6 -24.50 15.60 -25.81
N ALA A 7 -24.01 14.37 -25.81
CA ALA A 7 -22.60 14.08 -25.65
C ALA A 7 -21.86 14.51 -26.92
N ASP A 8 -20.70 15.14 -26.74
CA ASP A 8 -19.82 15.65 -27.79
C ASP A 8 -19.53 14.58 -28.88
N PRO A 9 -19.87 14.80 -30.17
CA PRO A 9 -19.81 13.77 -31.21
C PRO A 9 -18.39 13.35 -31.62
N ARG A 10 -17.34 13.92 -31.02
CA ARG A 10 -15.94 13.56 -31.30
C ARG A 10 -15.49 12.25 -30.64
N PHE A 11 -16.29 11.69 -29.72
CA PHE A 11 -16.01 10.42 -29.05
C PHE A 11 -16.87 9.24 -29.54
N ALA A 12 -17.72 9.45 -30.56
CA ALA A 12 -18.71 8.46 -31.01
C ALA A 12 -18.29 7.60 -32.23
N MET A 13 -17.07 7.76 -32.76
CA MET A 13 -16.64 7.07 -33.99
C MET A 13 -15.45 6.13 -33.72
N ALA A 14 -15.72 4.99 -33.09
CA ALA A 14 -14.91 3.76 -33.18
C ALA A 14 -15.70 2.59 -32.55
N GLY A 15 -16.77 2.15 -33.19
CA GLY A 15 -17.59 1.09 -32.61
C GLY A 15 -18.77 0.64 -33.45
N GLU A 16 -18.55 0.33 -34.72
CA GLU A 16 -19.49 -0.50 -35.49
C GLU A 16 -18.74 -1.72 -36.04
N ALA A 17 -18.96 -2.89 -35.42
CA ALA A 17 -19.45 -4.09 -36.11
C ALA A 17 -19.48 -5.31 -35.15
N GLU A 18 -20.58 -6.05 -35.28
CA GLU A 18 -20.83 -7.47 -34.90
C GLU A 18 -21.37 -7.80 -33.48
N GLU A 19 -22.69 -7.98 -33.42
CA GLU A 19 -23.36 -8.99 -32.58
C GLU A 19 -23.03 -10.41 -33.11
N PRO A 20 -22.92 -11.44 -32.24
CA PRO A 20 -24.13 -12.23 -31.95
C PRO A 20 -24.27 -12.78 -30.51
N SER A 21 -25.53 -12.78 -30.07
CA SER A 21 -26.26 -13.69 -29.15
C SER A 21 -25.50 -14.62 -28.17
N GLY A 22 -25.76 -14.45 -26.88
CA GLY A 22 -25.57 -15.49 -25.85
C GLY A 22 -25.64 -14.93 -24.42
N ARG A 23 -26.60 -15.41 -23.62
CA ARG A 23 -26.93 -14.96 -22.25
C ARG A 23 -25.71 -14.70 -21.35
N GLY A 24 -25.56 -13.46 -20.87
CA GLY A 24 -24.64 -13.05 -19.81
C GLY A 24 -23.94 -11.73 -20.17
N GLY A 25 -24.56 -10.60 -19.84
CA GLY A 25 -24.09 -9.25 -20.22
C GLY A 25 -22.84 -8.78 -19.49
N GLY A 26 -21.70 -9.41 -19.74
CA GLY A 26 -20.37 -8.88 -19.46
C GLY A 26 -19.71 -8.51 -20.78
N ALA A 27 -19.19 -7.29 -20.90
CA ALA A 27 -18.43 -6.88 -22.08
C ALA A 27 -17.28 -7.86 -22.34
N SER A 28 -17.27 -8.52 -23.49
CA SER A 28 -16.24 -9.46 -23.91
C SER A 28 -14.86 -8.79 -23.86
N PRO A 29 -13.82 -9.46 -23.33
CA PRO A 29 -12.50 -8.86 -23.23
C PRO A 29 -11.92 -8.60 -24.62
N VAL A 30 -11.60 -7.33 -24.90
CA VAL A 30 -10.88 -6.93 -26.11
C VAL A 30 -9.48 -7.54 -26.04
N LYS A 31 -9.17 -8.44 -26.98
CA LYS A 31 -7.84 -9.07 -27.10
C LYS A 31 -6.88 -8.10 -27.79
N THR A 32 -5.66 -7.98 -27.27
CA THR A 32 -4.58 -7.22 -27.92
C THR A 32 -4.00 -8.02 -29.10
N SER A 33 -3.19 -7.37 -29.93
CA SER A 33 -2.49 -7.99 -31.07
C SER A 33 -1.62 -9.19 -30.69
N ALA A 34 -1.26 -9.32 -29.40
CA ALA A 34 -0.48 -10.42 -28.83
C ALA A 34 -1.31 -11.55 -28.19
N GLY A 35 -2.65 -11.53 -28.33
CA GLY A 35 -3.55 -12.56 -27.78
C GLY A 35 -3.78 -12.47 -26.26
N LYS A 36 -3.21 -11.46 -25.60
CA LYS A 36 -3.45 -11.14 -24.17
C LYS A 36 -4.67 -10.24 -24.01
N THR A 37 -5.30 -10.27 -22.84
CA THR A 37 -6.48 -9.42 -22.57
C THR A 37 -6.06 -8.13 -21.88
N ARG A 38 -6.69 -7.01 -22.26
CA ARG A 38 -6.48 -5.73 -21.57
C ARG A 38 -7.07 -5.76 -20.15
N PRO A 39 -6.30 -5.47 -19.09
CA PRO A 39 -6.84 -5.41 -17.73
C PRO A 39 -7.74 -4.17 -17.58
N ARG A 40 -8.93 -4.37 -17.01
CA ARG A 40 -9.85 -3.28 -16.66
C ARG A 40 -9.70 -2.93 -15.19
N ILE A 41 -9.32 -1.70 -14.88
CA ILE A 41 -9.03 -1.27 -13.51
C ILE A 41 -10.04 -0.21 -13.11
N ALA A 42 -10.91 -0.56 -12.17
CA ALA A 42 -11.75 0.41 -11.49
C ALA A 42 -10.93 1.16 -10.44
N PHE A 43 -11.15 2.46 -10.30
CA PHE A 43 -10.62 3.20 -9.16
C PHE A 43 -11.66 4.20 -8.67
N THR A 44 -11.53 4.57 -7.40
CA THR A 44 -12.52 5.43 -6.76
C THR A 44 -12.12 6.89 -6.89
N GLY A 45 -13.12 7.72 -7.21
CA GLY A 45 -12.96 9.16 -7.27
C GLY A 45 -12.65 9.64 -8.69
N GLU A 46 -11.79 10.64 -8.74
CA GLU A 46 -11.71 11.58 -9.86
C GLU A 46 -10.73 11.12 -10.94
N GLU A 47 -11.02 11.50 -12.19
CA GLU A 47 -10.04 11.41 -13.28
C GLU A 47 -8.79 12.21 -12.87
N PHE A 48 -7.62 11.57 -12.96
CA PHE A 48 -6.33 12.14 -12.56
C PHE A 48 -6.12 12.41 -11.05
N GLY A 49 -7.08 12.05 -10.19
CA GLY A 49 -6.92 12.17 -8.74
C GLY A 49 -5.98 11.12 -8.14
N PHE A 50 -5.95 11.04 -6.80
CA PHE A 50 -5.10 10.07 -6.07
C PHE A 50 -5.34 8.61 -6.51
N GLY A 51 -6.59 8.24 -6.82
CA GLY A 51 -6.93 6.90 -7.32
C GLY A 51 -6.31 6.59 -8.68
N TYR A 52 -6.23 7.59 -9.57
CA TYR A 52 -5.55 7.46 -10.87
C TYR A 52 -4.04 7.32 -10.70
N GLN A 53 -3.42 8.13 -9.83
CA GLN A 53 -1.99 8.01 -9.50
C GLN A 53 -1.65 6.63 -8.93
N ALA A 54 -2.47 6.14 -8.00
CA ALA A 54 -2.33 4.80 -7.45
C ALA A 54 -2.46 3.73 -8.55
N THR A 55 -3.42 3.90 -9.47
CA THR A 55 -3.59 3.00 -10.62
C THR A 55 -2.38 3.01 -11.55
N SER A 56 -1.80 4.17 -11.83
CA SER A 56 -0.59 4.30 -12.64
C SER A 56 0.61 3.60 -11.99
N LYS A 57 0.82 3.80 -10.68
CA LYS A 57 1.90 3.13 -9.93
C LYS A 57 1.70 1.61 -9.87
N PHE A 58 0.47 1.16 -9.66
CA PHE A 58 0.10 -0.25 -9.72
C PHE A 58 0.46 -0.87 -11.08
N LEU A 59 0.02 -0.23 -12.17
CA LEU A 59 0.28 -0.69 -13.53
C LEU A 59 1.77 -0.77 -13.84
N LEU A 60 2.54 0.23 -13.43
CA LEU A 60 3.99 0.24 -13.56
C LEU A 60 4.66 -0.91 -12.81
N HIS A 61 4.20 -1.19 -11.61
CA HIS A 61 4.68 -2.33 -10.83
C HIS A 61 4.34 -3.65 -11.54
N ALA A 62 3.08 -3.82 -11.97
CA ALA A 62 2.61 -4.98 -12.72
C ALA A 62 3.33 -5.18 -14.07
N GLN A 63 3.69 -4.10 -14.77
CA GLN A 63 4.48 -4.14 -16.00
C GLN A 63 5.91 -4.62 -15.74
N ARG A 64 6.55 -4.14 -14.66
CA ARG A 64 7.91 -4.55 -14.27
C ARG A 64 7.95 -6.01 -13.87
N GLU A 65 7.02 -6.46 -13.03
CA GLU A 65 6.96 -7.84 -12.56
C GLU A 65 6.31 -8.80 -13.59
N LYS A 66 5.69 -8.26 -14.66
CA LYS A 66 4.88 -8.99 -15.66
C LYS A 66 3.69 -9.77 -15.08
N THR A 67 3.37 -9.53 -13.81
CA THR A 67 2.28 -10.17 -13.06
C THR A 67 1.92 -9.28 -11.87
N VAL A 68 0.76 -9.54 -11.27
CA VAL A 68 0.27 -8.89 -10.05
C VAL A 68 0.31 -9.91 -8.89
N PRO A 69 0.63 -9.49 -7.66
CA PRO A 69 0.47 -10.34 -6.47
C PRO A 69 -0.97 -10.86 -6.34
N ASP A 70 -1.14 -12.12 -5.98
CA ASP A 70 -2.46 -12.80 -5.91
C ASP A 70 -2.83 -13.18 -4.46
N GLY A 71 -2.29 -12.45 -3.48
CA GLY A 71 -2.37 -12.81 -2.07
C GLY A 71 -1.79 -14.20 -1.76
N GLY A 72 -0.87 -14.71 -2.59
CA GLY A 72 -0.15 -15.97 -2.38
C GLY A 72 -0.88 -17.23 -2.89
N LEU A 73 -1.90 -17.07 -3.73
CA LEU A 73 -2.70 -18.18 -4.24
C LEU A 73 -1.85 -19.15 -5.08
N ARG A 74 -0.99 -18.64 -5.97
CA ARG A 74 -0.05 -19.43 -6.80
C ARG A 74 0.96 -20.25 -5.99
N GLY A 75 1.32 -19.78 -4.79
CA GLY A 75 2.23 -20.51 -3.92
C GLY A 75 1.56 -21.68 -3.19
N VAL A 76 0.23 -21.65 -3.07
CA VAL A 76 -0.55 -22.82 -2.72
C VAL A 76 -0.59 -23.68 -3.98
N MET A 77 0.31 -24.65 -4.14
CA MET A 77 0.16 -25.71 -5.17
C MET A 77 -1.31 -26.12 -5.20
N ALA A 78 -2.01 -25.66 -6.22
CA ALA A 78 -3.47 -25.63 -6.27
C ALA A 78 -3.96 -27.05 -6.07
N ARG A 79 -4.72 -27.29 -5.00
CA ARG A 79 -5.26 -28.63 -4.75
C ARG A 79 -6.43 -28.92 -5.68
N THR A 80 -7.06 -27.87 -6.18
CA THR A 80 -8.20 -27.91 -7.09
C THR A 80 -7.84 -27.20 -8.40
N GLU A 81 -8.35 -27.70 -9.53
CA GLU A 81 -8.17 -27.06 -10.84
C GLU A 81 -8.66 -25.60 -10.83
N ARG A 82 -9.71 -25.32 -10.05
CA ARG A 82 -10.24 -23.97 -9.82
C ARG A 82 -9.22 -23.02 -9.19
N GLU A 83 -8.50 -23.44 -8.15
CA GLU A 83 -7.43 -22.64 -7.53
C GLU A 83 -6.30 -22.35 -8.53
N TYR A 84 -6.02 -23.29 -9.45
CA TYR A 84 -4.99 -23.11 -10.47
C TYR A 84 -5.41 -22.11 -11.55
N GLU A 85 -6.64 -22.21 -12.04
CA GLU A 85 -7.20 -21.26 -13.00
C GLU A 85 -7.21 -19.84 -12.42
N GLU A 86 -7.67 -19.68 -11.18
CA GLU A 86 -7.66 -18.40 -10.46
C GLU A 86 -6.24 -17.86 -10.28
N ALA A 87 -5.27 -18.69 -9.85
CA ALA A 87 -3.87 -18.29 -9.71
C ALA A 87 -3.19 -17.94 -11.05
N SER A 88 -3.63 -18.54 -12.15
CA SER A 88 -3.10 -18.28 -13.49
C SER A 88 -3.68 -17.03 -14.14
N ARG A 89 -4.79 -16.50 -13.60
CA ARG A 89 -5.56 -15.39 -14.19
C ARG A 89 -4.69 -14.15 -14.44
N ASN A 90 -3.78 -13.81 -13.53
CA ASN A 90 -3.00 -12.58 -13.62
C ASN A 90 -1.93 -12.61 -14.72
N ASN A 91 -1.54 -13.78 -15.23
CA ASN A 91 -0.58 -13.91 -16.33
C ASN A 91 -1.20 -13.67 -17.71
N LYS A 92 -2.54 -13.68 -17.81
CA LYS A 92 -3.26 -13.52 -19.09
C LYS A 92 -3.35 -12.06 -19.55
N PHE A 93 -3.10 -11.12 -18.64
CA PHE A 93 -3.29 -9.70 -18.88
C PHE A 93 -2.07 -9.06 -19.55
N ASP A 94 -2.36 -8.06 -20.37
CA ASP A 94 -1.36 -7.13 -20.90
C ASP A 94 -1.42 -5.80 -20.15
N TYR A 95 -0.52 -5.62 -19.18
CA TYR A 95 -0.49 -4.43 -18.34
C TYR A 95 -0.02 -3.16 -19.06
N ILE A 96 0.45 -3.27 -20.31
CA ILE A 96 0.82 -2.10 -21.12
C ILE A 96 -0.45 -1.39 -21.62
N GLU A 97 -1.36 -2.14 -22.23
CA GLU A 97 -2.62 -1.62 -22.76
C GLU A 97 -3.76 -1.78 -21.74
N SER A 98 -3.70 -1.04 -20.64
CA SER A 98 -4.73 -1.08 -19.60
C SER A 98 -5.92 -0.14 -19.89
N VAL A 99 -7.10 -0.49 -19.38
CA VAL A 99 -8.28 0.39 -19.39
C VAL A 99 -8.60 0.79 -17.96
N SER A 100 -8.41 2.06 -17.63
CA SER A 100 -8.77 2.60 -16.32
C SER A 100 -10.19 3.18 -16.35
N GLN A 101 -10.97 2.89 -15.31
CA GLN A 101 -12.36 3.31 -15.19
C GLN A 101 -12.55 4.07 -13.87
N PRO A 102 -12.71 5.41 -13.92
CA PRO A 102 -13.09 6.18 -12.74
C PRO A 102 -14.53 5.83 -12.36
N LEU A 103 -14.72 5.46 -11.10
CA LEU A 103 -16.04 5.21 -10.53
C LEU A 103 -16.27 6.15 -9.36
N ARG A 104 -17.54 6.53 -9.20
CA ARG A 104 -17.93 7.45 -8.14
C ARG A 104 -17.66 6.79 -6.79
N THR A 105 -18.48 5.84 -6.38
CA THR A 105 -18.36 5.32 -5.01
C THR A 105 -17.33 4.19 -4.88
N LYS A 106 -16.77 4.05 -3.67
CA LYS A 106 -15.89 2.94 -3.29
C LYS A 106 -16.58 1.58 -3.44
N GLU A 107 -17.85 1.53 -3.05
CA GLU A 107 -18.69 0.35 -3.23
C GLU A 107 -18.90 0.02 -4.72
N GLN A 108 -19.13 1.00 -5.59
CA GLN A 108 -19.25 0.76 -7.03
C GLN A 108 -17.96 0.17 -7.62
N ALA A 109 -16.79 0.66 -7.21
CA ALA A 109 -15.51 0.09 -7.65
C ALA A 109 -15.32 -1.36 -7.20
N LEU A 110 -15.73 -1.69 -5.99
CA LEU A 110 -15.67 -3.07 -5.50
C LEU A 110 -16.70 -3.97 -6.18
N MET A 111 -17.92 -3.47 -6.39
CA MET A 111 -18.99 -4.18 -7.08
C MET A 111 -18.64 -4.46 -8.54
N SER A 112 -17.94 -3.55 -9.23
CA SER A 112 -17.53 -3.77 -10.62
C SER A 112 -16.56 -4.96 -10.73
N VAL A 113 -15.68 -5.15 -9.75
CA VAL A 113 -14.79 -6.31 -9.67
C VAL A 113 -15.56 -7.58 -9.33
N GLN A 114 -16.47 -7.51 -8.36
CA GLN A 114 -17.31 -8.64 -7.99
C GLN A 114 -18.19 -9.13 -9.16
N GLN A 115 -18.70 -8.21 -9.98
CA GLN A 115 -19.51 -8.52 -11.17
C GLN A 115 -18.66 -8.91 -12.39
N GLY A 116 -17.33 -8.78 -12.33
CA GLY A 116 -16.44 -9.03 -13.46
C GLY A 116 -16.48 -7.98 -14.56
N ALA A 117 -17.04 -6.79 -14.28
CA ALA A 117 -16.95 -5.63 -15.15
C ALA A 117 -15.55 -5.00 -15.14
N SER A 118 -14.87 -5.08 -13.99
CA SER A 118 -13.45 -4.74 -13.83
C SER A 118 -12.68 -5.97 -13.33
N ASP A 119 -11.39 -6.05 -13.62
CA ASP A 119 -10.52 -7.12 -13.12
C ASP A 119 -9.88 -6.75 -11.78
N PHE A 120 -9.56 -5.47 -11.59
CA PHE A 120 -9.00 -4.93 -10.36
C PHE A 120 -9.76 -3.68 -9.91
N ALA A 121 -9.76 -3.42 -8.60
CA ALA A 121 -10.23 -2.17 -8.02
C ALA A 121 -9.15 -1.55 -7.15
N VAL A 122 -8.87 -0.26 -7.34
CA VAL A 122 -7.93 0.52 -6.53
C VAL A 122 -8.73 1.43 -5.62
N ILE A 123 -8.72 1.14 -4.31
CA ILE A 123 -9.49 1.90 -3.33
C ILE A 123 -8.60 2.44 -2.20
N PRO A 124 -8.83 3.65 -1.69
CA PRO A 124 -8.15 4.14 -0.50
C PRO A 124 -8.64 3.34 0.72
N PHE A 125 -7.73 3.01 1.62
CA PHE A 125 -8.09 2.37 2.90
C PHE A 125 -7.46 3.06 4.12
N TYR A 126 -6.41 3.85 3.91
CA TYR A 126 -5.75 4.61 4.95
C TYR A 126 -5.24 5.93 4.40
N ASN A 127 -5.52 7.01 5.13
CA ASN A 127 -4.98 8.34 4.88
C ASN A 127 -4.40 8.87 6.20
N PRO A 128 -3.19 9.46 6.20
CA PRO A 128 -2.57 9.99 7.43
C PRO A 128 -3.42 11.05 8.16
N TYR A 129 -4.19 11.86 7.43
CA TYR A 129 -4.98 12.94 7.99
C TYR A 129 -6.39 12.54 8.44
N SER A 130 -6.94 11.45 7.90
CA SER A 130 -8.29 10.95 8.24
C SER A 130 -8.31 9.55 8.88
N GLY A 131 -7.17 8.87 8.95
CA GLY A 131 -7.03 7.52 9.48
C GLY A 131 -7.53 6.44 8.51
N TYR A 132 -8.10 5.37 9.07
CA TYR A 132 -8.68 4.29 8.28
C TYR A 132 -9.98 4.73 7.61
N ASP A 133 -10.14 4.37 6.34
CA ASP A 133 -11.36 4.57 5.58
C ASP A 133 -12.36 3.46 5.90
N TYR A 134 -13.21 3.70 6.89
CA TYR A 134 -14.17 2.71 7.37
C TYR A 134 -15.19 2.28 6.29
N GLU A 135 -15.52 3.16 5.35
CA GLU A 135 -16.44 2.83 4.25
C GLU A 135 -15.84 1.77 3.32
N ALA A 136 -14.58 1.98 2.90
CA ALA A 136 -13.83 1.03 2.07
C ALA A 136 -13.70 -0.33 2.76
N LEU A 137 -13.28 -0.31 4.03
CA LEU A 137 -13.07 -1.54 4.81
C LEU A 137 -14.38 -2.28 5.08
N ARG A 138 -15.47 -1.55 5.35
CA ARG A 138 -16.81 -2.12 5.51
C ARG A 138 -17.28 -2.76 4.22
N ALA A 139 -17.12 -2.08 3.08
CA ALA A 139 -17.53 -2.57 1.77
C ALA A 139 -16.77 -3.83 1.34
N ILE A 140 -15.45 -3.88 1.50
CA ILE A 140 -14.69 -5.12 1.26
C ILE A 140 -15.16 -6.22 2.20
N SER A 141 -15.41 -5.86 3.46
CA SER A 141 -15.77 -6.88 4.45
C SER A 141 -17.10 -7.58 4.19
N SER A 142 -18.04 -6.93 3.50
CA SER A 142 -19.31 -7.54 3.12
C SER A 142 -19.16 -8.45 1.89
N MET A 143 -18.16 -8.22 1.05
CA MET A 143 -17.89 -8.95 -0.19
C MET A 143 -16.81 -10.03 0.01
N TYR A 144 -17.21 -11.22 0.46
CA TYR A 144 -16.28 -12.33 0.81
C TYR A 144 -15.49 -12.92 -0.38
N THR A 145 -15.84 -12.57 -1.61
CA THR A 145 -15.13 -13.01 -2.83
C THR A 145 -13.96 -12.10 -3.19
N LEU A 146 -13.83 -10.94 -2.53
CA LEU A 146 -12.80 -9.95 -2.80
C LEU A 146 -11.68 -10.06 -1.77
N LEU A 147 -10.45 -9.82 -2.23
CA LEU A 147 -9.26 -9.79 -1.38
C LEU A 147 -8.37 -8.61 -1.79
N GLY A 148 -7.86 -7.89 -0.81
CA GLY A 148 -6.75 -6.94 -1.00
C GLY A 148 -5.44 -7.67 -1.26
N VAL A 149 -4.88 -7.52 -2.45
CA VAL A 149 -3.71 -8.28 -2.90
C VAL A 149 -2.41 -7.48 -2.90
N GLU A 150 -2.51 -6.15 -3.08
CA GLU A 150 -1.35 -5.26 -3.15
C GLU A 150 -1.65 -3.92 -2.48
N GLN A 151 -0.62 -3.31 -1.89
CA GLN A 151 -0.68 -1.97 -1.33
C GLN A 151 0.09 -1.00 -2.22
N VAL A 152 -0.56 0.10 -2.61
CA VAL A 152 0.05 1.16 -3.42
C VAL A 152 -0.07 2.49 -2.71
N GLU A 153 0.98 3.31 -2.79
CA GLU A 153 1.03 4.61 -2.14
C GLU A 153 0.97 5.73 -3.18
N ALA A 154 0.02 6.66 -3.03
CA ALA A 154 -0.09 7.86 -3.85
C ALA A 154 0.11 9.12 -2.99
N THR A 155 0.71 10.13 -3.61
CA THR A 155 1.04 11.42 -2.99
C THR A 155 0.89 12.48 -4.05
N ASP A 156 0.22 13.55 -3.68
CA ASP A 156 0.13 14.73 -4.51
C ASP A 156 0.14 15.96 -3.60
N ASN A 157 0.71 17.04 -4.12
CA ASN A 157 0.64 18.34 -3.48
C ASN A 157 -0.72 18.96 -3.79
N LEU A 158 -1.22 19.78 -2.86
CA LEU A 158 -2.42 20.56 -3.09
C LEU A 158 -2.06 21.92 -3.68
N CYS A 159 -2.88 22.36 -4.61
CA CYS A 159 -2.76 23.65 -5.26
C CYS A 159 -4.06 24.45 -5.10
N LEU A 160 -3.92 25.78 -5.11
CA LEU A 160 -5.04 26.69 -5.24
C LEU A 160 -5.26 26.96 -6.73
N ALA A 161 -6.44 26.60 -7.21
CA ALA A 161 -6.85 26.80 -8.59
C ALA A 161 -8.18 27.57 -8.68
N VAL A 162 -8.42 28.17 -9.84
CA VAL A 162 -9.68 28.83 -10.19
C VAL A 162 -10.18 28.26 -11.51
N HIS A 163 -11.50 28.18 -11.67
CA HIS A 163 -12.10 27.73 -12.92
C HIS A 163 -11.85 28.75 -14.04
N GLU A 164 -11.24 28.31 -15.14
CA GLU A 164 -10.75 29.15 -16.24
C GLU A 164 -11.86 30.04 -16.82
N SER A 165 -13.08 29.51 -16.95
CA SER A 165 -14.20 30.27 -17.51
C SER A 165 -14.57 31.51 -16.67
N GLN A 166 -14.48 31.43 -15.35
CA GLN A 166 -14.81 32.56 -14.47
C GLN A 166 -13.73 33.64 -14.54
N LEU A 167 -12.47 33.20 -14.64
CA LEU A 167 -11.36 34.12 -14.82
C LEU A 167 -11.50 34.88 -16.15
N TYR A 168 -11.88 34.20 -17.23
CA TYR A 168 -12.14 34.86 -18.50
C TYR A 168 -13.27 35.89 -18.43
N ASP A 169 -14.36 35.59 -17.72
CA ASP A 169 -15.48 36.52 -17.58
C ASP A 169 -15.06 37.81 -16.85
N ILE A 170 -14.23 37.69 -15.81
CA ILE A 170 -13.65 38.85 -15.09
C ILE A 170 -12.67 39.61 -15.98
N VAL A 171 -11.77 38.90 -16.68
CA VAL A 171 -10.77 39.51 -17.55
C VAL A 171 -11.41 40.30 -18.69
N GLN A 172 -12.41 39.73 -19.37
CA GLN A 172 -13.09 40.37 -20.49
C GLN A 172 -13.99 41.52 -20.07
N SER A 173 -14.57 41.44 -18.88
CA SER A 173 -15.38 42.52 -18.34
C SER A 173 -14.53 43.65 -17.77
N SER A 174 -13.26 43.41 -17.39
CA SER A 174 -12.38 44.42 -16.79
C SER A 174 -12.10 45.62 -17.69
N HIS A 175 -11.93 46.81 -17.09
CA HIS A 175 -11.63 48.02 -17.85
C HIS A 175 -10.30 47.91 -18.61
N PRO A 176 -10.23 48.41 -19.86
CA PRO A 176 -9.00 48.43 -20.63
C PRO A 176 -7.90 49.20 -19.88
N GLY A 177 -6.75 48.57 -19.65
CA GLY A 177 -5.62 49.16 -18.91
C GLY A 177 -5.50 48.70 -17.46
N THR A 178 -6.44 47.92 -16.95
CA THR A 178 -6.31 47.22 -15.66
C THR A 178 -5.38 46.00 -15.77
N GLY A 179 -4.80 45.56 -14.66
CA GLY A 179 -3.96 44.34 -14.61
C GLY A 179 -4.68 43.10 -15.14
N PHE A 180 -6.00 42.97 -14.92
CA PHE A 180 -6.82 41.89 -15.48
C PHE A 180 -6.94 41.97 -17.01
N SER A 181 -7.09 43.15 -17.60
CA SER A 181 -7.15 43.29 -19.07
C SER A 181 -5.82 42.93 -19.76
N ALA A 182 -4.69 43.02 -19.05
CA ALA A 182 -3.38 42.61 -19.55
C ALA A 182 -3.24 41.09 -19.66
N LEU A 183 -3.96 40.31 -18.84
CA LEU A 183 -4.02 38.84 -18.92
C LEU A 183 -4.59 38.36 -20.26
N GLN A 184 -5.54 39.08 -20.84
CA GLN A 184 -6.16 38.70 -22.13
C GLN A 184 -5.19 38.79 -23.31
N ARG A 185 -4.16 39.64 -23.21
CA ARG A 185 -3.18 39.87 -24.28
C ARG A 185 -2.07 38.82 -24.32
N ARG A 186 -1.97 37.98 -23.28
CA ARG A 186 -0.93 36.97 -23.16
C ARG A 186 -1.42 35.66 -23.77
N LEU A 187 -0.90 35.34 -24.96
CA LEU A 187 -1.18 34.11 -25.70
C LEU A 187 -0.84 32.87 -24.86
N ARG A 188 -1.61 31.79 -25.04
CA ARG A 188 -1.36 30.48 -24.45
C ARG A 188 0.07 30.05 -24.76
N LYS A 189 0.91 29.98 -23.73
CA LYS A 189 2.19 29.27 -23.83
C LYS A 189 1.92 27.86 -23.36
N SER A 190 2.06 26.88 -24.25
CA SER A 190 2.19 25.48 -23.83
C SER A 190 3.32 25.44 -22.82
N TRP A 191 3.11 24.85 -21.65
CA TRP A 191 4.25 24.47 -20.83
C TRP A 191 5.07 23.55 -21.73
N GLY A 192 6.31 23.94 -22.02
CA GLY A 192 7.25 22.99 -22.59
C GLY A 192 7.43 21.82 -21.62
N PRO A 193 8.37 20.90 -21.89
CA PRO A 193 8.81 19.96 -20.87
C PRO A 193 9.50 20.75 -19.75
N VAL A 194 8.73 21.37 -18.86
CA VAL A 194 9.21 22.14 -17.71
C VAL A 194 8.81 21.35 -16.48
N ASP A 195 9.84 20.87 -15.79
CA ASP A 195 9.87 20.38 -14.43
C ASP A 195 8.77 19.38 -14.06
N ALA A 196 8.85 18.19 -14.67
CA ALA A 196 8.33 16.94 -14.14
C ALA A 196 8.95 16.53 -12.77
N GLY A 197 9.52 17.48 -12.03
CA GLY A 197 10.16 17.28 -10.73
C GLY A 197 9.20 17.40 -9.54
N SER A 198 7.98 17.90 -9.72
CA SER A 198 6.98 17.99 -8.64
C SER A 198 5.95 16.85 -8.65
N GLY A 199 5.78 16.16 -9.78
CA GLY A 199 4.86 15.04 -9.94
C GLY A 199 5.62 13.72 -10.02
N ASN A 200 5.40 12.82 -9.05
CA ASN A 200 5.91 11.44 -9.04
C ASN A 200 5.22 10.55 -10.10
N SER A 201 4.97 11.07 -11.30
CA SER A 201 4.32 10.36 -12.40
C SER A 201 5.41 9.56 -13.15
N PRO A 202 5.42 8.22 -13.10
CA PRO A 202 6.55 7.46 -13.61
C PRO A 202 6.39 7.02 -15.07
N ASN A 203 5.34 7.49 -15.77
CA ASN A 203 5.10 7.21 -17.19
C ASN A 203 5.50 8.40 -18.07
N ALA A 204 6.59 8.24 -18.80
CA ALA A 204 7.01 9.15 -19.88
C ALA A 204 6.17 9.00 -21.17
N ALA A 205 5.41 7.90 -21.31
CA ALA A 205 4.69 7.57 -22.54
C ALA A 205 3.30 8.25 -22.66
N ASP A 206 2.69 8.67 -21.55
CA ASP A 206 1.46 9.49 -21.53
C ASP A 206 1.77 11.01 -21.52
N MET A 207 2.96 11.40 -21.96
CA MET A 207 3.35 12.81 -22.15
C MET A 207 2.65 13.45 -23.37
N GLU A 208 1.36 13.19 -23.57
CA GLU A 208 0.51 14.14 -24.30
C GLU A 208 0.37 15.38 -23.43
N MET A 209 1.34 16.28 -23.59
CA MET A 209 1.45 17.67 -23.14
C MET A 209 0.69 18.05 -21.84
N PRO A 210 1.36 18.55 -20.78
CA PRO A 210 0.65 19.31 -19.74
C PRO A 210 -0.07 20.50 -20.40
N ARG A 211 -1.38 20.35 -20.61
CA ARG A 211 -2.25 21.40 -21.15
C ARG A 211 -2.63 22.33 -20.02
N ALA A 212 -1.69 23.14 -19.57
CA ALA A 212 -2.04 24.16 -18.59
C ALA A 212 -2.96 25.21 -19.23
N GLY A 213 -3.85 25.75 -18.40
CA GLY A 213 -4.58 26.99 -18.66
C GLY A 213 -3.65 28.20 -18.85
N LEU A 214 -4.21 29.41 -18.77
CA LEU A 214 -3.49 30.66 -19.02
C LEU A 214 -2.08 30.71 -18.38
N PRO A 215 -1.03 31.12 -19.11
CA PRO A 215 0.26 31.44 -18.51
C PRO A 215 0.11 32.72 -17.68
N ILE A 216 0.34 32.62 -16.37
CA ILE A 216 0.14 33.71 -15.42
C ILE A 216 1.45 33.94 -14.66
N ASP A 217 1.96 35.17 -14.72
CA ASP A 217 3.15 35.57 -13.96
C ASP A 217 2.83 35.64 -12.45
N MET A 218 3.85 35.60 -11.60
CA MET A 218 3.70 35.75 -10.14
C MET A 218 2.93 37.03 -9.74
N GLY A 219 3.06 38.12 -10.51
CA GLY A 219 2.31 39.36 -10.28
C GLY A 219 0.82 39.20 -10.56
N ASP A 220 0.49 38.50 -11.64
CA ASP A 220 -0.89 38.24 -12.03
C ASP A 220 -1.55 37.20 -11.10
N GLN A 221 -0.78 36.21 -10.63
CA GLN A 221 -1.25 35.24 -9.62
C GLN A 221 -1.67 35.94 -8.32
N LYS A 222 -0.90 36.93 -7.86
CA LYS A 222 -1.27 37.74 -6.69
C LYS A 222 -2.54 38.54 -6.93
N LEU A 223 -2.66 39.18 -8.09
CA LEU A 223 -3.83 39.96 -8.47
C LEU A 223 -5.10 39.09 -8.54
N ILE A 224 -5.00 37.88 -9.08
CA ILE A 224 -6.12 36.93 -9.09
C ILE A 224 -6.43 36.44 -7.67
N ARG A 225 -5.40 36.11 -6.88
CA ARG A 225 -5.54 35.67 -5.48
C ARG A 225 -6.29 36.70 -4.62
N ASP A 226 -5.96 37.98 -4.78
CA ASP A 226 -6.60 39.08 -4.05
C ASP A 226 -8.06 39.29 -4.47
N ARG A 227 -8.46 38.80 -5.67
CA ARG A 227 -9.83 38.89 -6.18
C ARG A 227 -10.72 37.72 -5.78
N ILE A 228 -10.16 36.62 -5.26
CA ILE A 228 -10.93 35.46 -4.83
C ILE A 228 -11.84 35.84 -3.65
N ASP A 229 -13.14 35.60 -3.79
CA ASP A 229 -14.12 35.91 -2.75
C ASP A 229 -14.40 34.70 -1.85
N VAL A 230 -14.44 33.51 -2.45
CA VAL A 230 -14.78 32.26 -1.76
C VAL A 230 -13.79 31.17 -2.17
N VAL A 231 -13.25 30.44 -1.20
CA VAL A 231 -12.40 29.26 -1.44
C VAL A 231 -13.12 28.02 -0.96
N PHE A 232 -13.21 27.02 -1.83
CA PHE A 232 -13.72 25.72 -1.47
C PHE A 232 -12.58 24.75 -1.20
N ALA A 233 -12.68 24.02 -0.10
CA ALA A 233 -11.71 22.98 0.26
C ALA A 233 -12.44 21.69 0.66
N GLY A 234 -11.95 20.55 0.20
CA GLY A 234 -12.37 19.25 0.75
C GLY A 234 -11.85 19.06 2.18
N PRO A 235 -12.34 18.06 2.93
CA PRO A 235 -11.95 17.84 4.32
C PRO A 235 -10.47 17.50 4.49
N GLU A 236 -9.86 16.84 3.50
CA GLU A 236 -8.42 16.59 3.48
C GLU A 236 -7.64 17.89 3.27
N ALA A 237 -8.04 18.68 2.26
CA ALA A 237 -7.42 19.96 1.95
C ALA A 237 -7.54 20.97 3.10
N ALA A 238 -8.68 21.00 3.80
CA ALA A 238 -8.90 21.84 4.96
C ALA A 238 -7.93 21.52 6.12
N ARG A 239 -7.54 20.25 6.26
CA ARG A 239 -6.56 19.80 7.27
C ARG A 239 -5.12 20.09 6.85
N ARG A 240 -4.78 19.85 5.58
CA ARG A 240 -3.42 20.00 5.04
C ARG A 240 -2.99 21.44 4.79
N CYS A 241 -3.93 22.31 4.44
CA CYS A 241 -3.70 23.70 4.08
C CYS A 241 -4.28 24.66 5.12
N LYS A 242 -4.42 24.22 6.37
CA LYS A 242 -5.12 24.96 7.43
C LYS A 242 -4.54 26.37 7.61
N SER A 243 -3.22 26.49 7.70
CA SER A 243 -2.55 27.78 7.93
C SER A 243 -2.74 28.74 6.76
N ARG A 244 -2.68 28.22 5.51
CA ARG A 244 -2.92 29.01 4.30
C ARG A 244 -4.38 29.46 4.19
N LEU A 245 -5.32 28.57 4.49
CA LEU A 245 -6.75 28.87 4.49
C LEU A 245 -7.12 29.87 5.60
N ASP A 246 -6.54 29.73 6.79
CA ASP A 246 -6.70 30.71 7.89
C ASP A 246 -6.15 32.08 7.50
N GLY A 247 -5.03 32.13 6.77
CA GLY A 247 -4.50 33.37 6.19
C GLY A 247 -5.47 34.01 5.19
N MET A 248 -6.17 33.22 4.37
CA MET A 248 -7.20 33.72 3.46
C MET A 248 -8.44 34.22 4.20
N ARG A 249 -8.86 33.51 5.27
CA ARG A 249 -9.94 33.96 6.16
C ARG A 249 -9.63 35.31 6.79
N ALA A 250 -8.38 35.54 7.20
CA ALA A 250 -7.95 36.80 7.79
C ALA A 250 -8.00 38.00 6.81
N ILE A 251 -7.86 37.73 5.51
CA ILE A 251 -7.97 38.74 4.44
C ILE A 251 -9.45 39.06 4.13
N GLY A 252 -10.40 38.25 4.63
CA GLY A 252 -11.83 38.40 4.40
C GLY A 252 -12.42 37.45 3.35
N ILE A 253 -11.63 36.48 2.88
CA ILE A 253 -12.07 35.45 1.92
C ILE A 253 -12.88 34.38 2.67
N ALA A 254 -14.08 34.05 2.18
CA ALA A 254 -14.91 33.01 2.78
C ALA A 254 -14.37 31.63 2.42
N VAL A 255 -14.04 30.80 3.41
CA VAL A 255 -13.60 29.41 3.16
C VAL A 255 -14.75 28.45 3.48
N GLU A 256 -15.27 27.79 2.45
CA GLU A 256 -16.33 26.79 2.57
C GLU A 256 -15.75 25.38 2.49
N GLU A 257 -15.90 24.61 3.57
CA GLU A 257 -15.52 23.21 3.62
C GLU A 257 -16.63 22.35 2.99
N ILE A 258 -16.29 21.63 1.93
CA ILE A 258 -17.22 20.71 1.27
C ILE A 258 -17.26 19.43 2.11
N PRO A 259 -18.45 18.87 2.42
CA PRO A 259 -18.54 17.59 3.10
C PRO A 259 -17.74 16.53 2.33
N GLN A 260 -17.28 15.49 3.03
CA GLN A 260 -16.55 14.37 2.44
C GLN A 260 -17.44 13.68 1.39
N MET A 261 -17.40 14.20 0.17
CA MET A 261 -18.09 13.68 -0.99
C MET A 261 -17.03 13.33 -2.01
N VAL A 262 -17.39 12.33 -2.79
CA VAL A 262 -16.52 11.56 -3.68
C VAL A 262 -15.76 12.39 -4.73
N GLU A 263 -16.26 13.58 -5.08
CA GLU A 263 -15.70 14.39 -6.16
C GLU A 263 -15.72 15.89 -5.79
N PRO A 264 -14.85 16.36 -4.88
CA PRO A 264 -14.75 17.78 -4.56
C PRO A 264 -14.68 18.61 -5.84
N HIS A 265 -13.85 18.29 -6.83
CA HIS A 265 -13.66 19.06 -8.07
C HIS A 265 -14.89 19.13 -9.02
N ARG A 266 -15.72 18.08 -9.12
CA ARG A 266 -16.88 18.08 -10.04
C ARG A 266 -18.03 18.87 -9.47
N GLU A 267 -18.28 18.73 -8.17
CA GLU A 267 -19.26 19.59 -7.47
C GLU A 267 -18.80 21.04 -7.49
N LEU A 268 -17.50 21.22 -7.40
CA LEU A 268 -16.82 22.49 -7.51
C LEU A 268 -16.94 23.15 -8.89
N ALA A 269 -16.64 22.39 -9.96
CA ALA A 269 -16.88 22.82 -11.34
C ALA A 269 -18.37 23.06 -11.60
N ARG A 270 -19.26 22.23 -11.03
CA ARG A 270 -20.71 22.42 -11.11
C ARG A 270 -21.14 23.73 -10.44
N ARG A 271 -20.63 24.03 -9.25
CA ARG A 271 -20.88 25.32 -8.57
C ARG A 271 -20.32 26.48 -9.39
N ALA A 272 -19.10 26.35 -9.91
CA ALA A 272 -18.45 27.38 -10.70
C ALA A 272 -19.15 27.65 -12.06
N ARG A 273 -19.64 26.60 -12.73
CA ARG A 273 -20.44 26.69 -13.96
C ARG A 273 -21.85 27.21 -13.67
N GLY A 274 -22.44 26.83 -12.55
CA GLY A 274 -23.75 27.33 -12.11
C GLY A 274 -23.75 28.84 -11.82
N THR A 275 -22.58 29.41 -11.50
CA THR A 275 -22.39 30.85 -11.32
C THR A 275 -21.81 31.55 -12.55
N ALA A 276 -21.43 30.80 -13.60
CA ALA A 276 -21.01 31.38 -14.87
C ALA A 276 -22.22 31.99 -15.58
N ASN A 277 -22.02 33.13 -16.25
CA ASN A 277 -23.14 33.88 -16.82
C ASN A 277 -23.75 33.15 -18.02
N GLY A 278 -24.96 32.60 -17.85
CA GLY A 278 -25.70 31.87 -18.89
C GLY A 278 -26.09 32.73 -20.09
N SER A 279 -25.94 34.06 -20.02
CA SER A 279 -26.18 34.99 -21.13
C SER A 279 -24.98 35.15 -22.09
N ARG A 280 -23.85 34.49 -21.78
CA ARG A 280 -22.61 34.60 -22.55
C ARG A 280 -22.80 34.10 -23.98
N GLN A 281 -22.53 34.97 -24.96
CA GLN A 281 -22.37 34.59 -26.36
C GLN A 281 -20.89 34.64 -26.72
N THR A 282 -20.30 33.48 -26.99
CA THR A 282 -18.96 33.38 -27.56
C THR A 282 -19.05 33.35 -29.07
N ASN A 283 -18.63 34.43 -29.73
CA ASN A 283 -18.46 34.49 -31.18
C ASN A 283 -16.99 34.24 -31.52
N THR A 284 -16.73 33.19 -32.28
CA THR A 284 -15.44 32.96 -32.93
C THR A 284 -15.41 33.76 -34.22
N LEU A 285 -14.62 34.83 -34.25
CA LEU A 285 -14.37 35.57 -35.49
C LEU A 285 -13.05 35.06 -36.08
N TYR A 286 -13.12 34.48 -37.26
CA TYR A 286 -11.93 34.16 -38.04
C TYR A 286 -11.45 35.44 -38.72
N ASP A 287 -10.23 35.88 -38.43
CA ASP A 287 -9.63 37.01 -39.12
C ASP A 287 -8.93 36.50 -40.40
N PRO A 288 -9.48 36.78 -41.60
CA PRO A 288 -8.96 36.24 -42.85
C PRO A 288 -7.60 36.84 -43.24
N VAL A 289 -7.16 37.94 -42.60
CA VAL A 289 -5.88 38.59 -42.91
C VAL A 289 -4.73 37.97 -42.12
N THR A 290 -4.98 37.58 -40.87
CA THR A 290 -3.97 36.99 -39.98
C THR A 290 -4.04 35.47 -39.91
N GLY A 291 -5.15 34.87 -40.36
CA GLY A 291 -5.43 33.44 -40.22
C GLY A 291 -5.72 33.02 -38.78
N GLU A 292 -5.85 33.97 -37.86
CA GLU A 292 -6.08 33.73 -36.44
C GLU A 292 -7.59 33.65 -36.15
N THR A 293 -8.00 32.63 -35.40
CA THR A 293 -9.32 32.58 -34.78
C THR A 293 -9.30 33.41 -33.51
N ARG A 294 -10.01 34.55 -33.49
CA ARG A 294 -10.16 35.39 -32.30
C ARG A 294 -11.50 35.10 -31.63
N PHE A 295 -11.45 34.83 -30.34
CA PHE A 295 -12.63 34.59 -29.52
C PHE A 295 -13.12 35.94 -28.96
N TYR A 296 -14.27 36.40 -29.44
CA TYR A 296 -14.96 37.55 -28.87
C TYR A 296 -16.13 37.04 -28.04
N SER A 297 -16.17 37.42 -26.77
CA SER A 297 -17.26 37.08 -25.87
C SER A 297 -17.94 38.38 -25.49
N THR A 298 -19.19 38.55 -25.90
CA THR A 298 -19.98 39.72 -25.54
C THR A 298 -20.62 39.44 -24.19
N LEU A 299 -20.13 40.13 -23.15
CA LEU A 299 -20.61 40.02 -21.77
C LEU A 299 -21.34 41.31 -21.38
N GLY A 300 -22.42 41.17 -20.60
CA GLY A 300 -23.04 42.29 -19.89
C GLY A 300 -22.16 42.77 -18.72
N ALA A 301 -22.34 44.03 -18.29
CA ALA A 301 -21.55 44.67 -17.23
C ALA A 301 -21.62 43.93 -15.87
N GLU A 302 -22.65 43.12 -15.64
CA GLU A 302 -22.86 42.32 -14.41
C GLU A 302 -21.74 41.30 -14.15
N ALA A 303 -20.97 40.92 -15.17
CA ALA A 303 -19.84 39.99 -15.03
C ALA A 303 -18.67 40.56 -14.20
N GLN A 304 -18.50 41.90 -14.14
CA GLN A 304 -17.43 42.52 -13.34
C GLN A 304 -17.61 42.30 -11.83
N THR A 305 -18.88 42.26 -11.38
CA THR A 305 -19.26 42.08 -9.97
C THR A 305 -19.42 40.62 -9.55
N GLY A 306 -19.22 39.67 -10.47
CA GLY A 306 -19.32 38.24 -10.19
C GLY A 306 -18.33 37.80 -9.11
N LYS A 307 -18.73 36.84 -8.28
CA LYS A 307 -17.84 36.25 -7.28
C LYS A 307 -16.81 35.34 -7.97
N LEU A 308 -15.54 35.47 -7.60
CA LEU A 308 -14.50 34.55 -8.05
C LEU A 308 -14.33 33.42 -7.03
N TYR A 309 -14.43 32.18 -7.50
CA TYR A 309 -14.34 31.00 -6.65
C TYR A 309 -12.97 30.34 -6.80
N GLY A 310 -12.22 30.30 -5.70
CA GLY A 310 -10.98 29.53 -5.54
C GLY A 310 -11.26 28.13 -5.03
N MET A 311 -10.37 27.20 -5.37
CA MET A 311 -10.62 25.76 -5.23
C MET A 311 -9.31 25.09 -4.85
N VAL A 312 -9.28 24.33 -3.76
CA VAL A 312 -8.08 23.58 -3.37
C VAL A 312 -8.18 22.16 -3.92
N LEU A 313 -7.29 21.81 -4.85
CA LEU A 313 -7.31 20.56 -5.62
C LEU A 313 -5.93 19.89 -5.65
N PRO A 314 -5.85 18.57 -5.87
CA PRO A 314 -4.57 17.92 -6.18
C PRO A 314 -3.92 18.54 -7.42
N TYR A 315 -2.60 18.77 -7.34
CA TYR A 315 -1.84 19.46 -8.37
C TYR A 315 -1.94 18.74 -9.73
N GLU A 316 -1.88 17.41 -9.76
CA GLU A 316 -1.99 16.66 -11.01
C GLU A 316 -3.37 16.80 -11.66
N VAL A 317 -4.43 16.90 -10.87
CA VAL A 317 -5.80 17.13 -11.38
C VAL A 317 -5.88 18.51 -12.04
N ALA A 318 -5.39 19.54 -11.35
CA ALA A 318 -5.42 20.91 -11.87
C ALA A 318 -4.51 21.10 -13.10
N MET A 319 -3.37 20.39 -13.16
CA MET A 319 -2.43 20.48 -14.28
C MET A 319 -2.93 19.75 -15.54
N ARG A 320 -3.63 18.62 -15.38
CA ARG A 320 -4.11 17.80 -16.50
C ARG A 320 -5.49 18.24 -17.00
N SER A 321 -6.30 18.88 -16.15
CA SER A 321 -7.60 19.40 -16.54
C SER A 321 -7.46 20.75 -17.23
N SER A 322 -8.11 20.91 -18.39
CA SER A 322 -8.17 22.19 -19.12
C SER A 322 -9.02 23.25 -18.42
N ASP A 323 -9.84 22.85 -17.45
CA ASP A 323 -10.87 23.72 -16.86
C ASP A 323 -10.30 24.63 -15.76
N TYR A 324 -9.06 24.40 -15.33
CA TYR A 324 -8.46 25.05 -14.18
C TYR A 324 -7.22 25.86 -14.50
N VAL A 325 -7.07 26.94 -13.76
CA VAL A 325 -5.91 27.80 -13.76
C VAL A 325 -5.29 27.76 -12.37
N ILE A 326 -4.03 27.32 -12.30
CA ILE A 326 -3.28 27.19 -11.05
C ILE A 326 -2.76 28.58 -10.64
N ILE A 327 -3.14 29.02 -9.44
CA ILE A 327 -2.73 30.28 -8.84
C ILE A 327 -1.54 30.06 -7.91
N ASP A 328 -1.63 29.02 -7.07
CA ASP A 328 -0.58 28.63 -6.14
C ASP A 328 -0.36 27.13 -6.26
N HIS A 329 0.82 26.72 -6.73
CA HIS A 329 1.15 25.33 -7.00
C HIS A 329 1.57 24.55 -5.75
N ASN A 330 1.91 25.25 -4.65
CA ASN A 330 2.36 24.64 -3.41
C ASN A 330 1.58 25.23 -2.23
N PHE A 331 0.31 24.82 -2.14
CA PHE A 331 -0.62 25.36 -1.16
C PHE A 331 -0.63 24.56 0.16
N ASP A 332 0.17 23.50 0.27
CA ASP A 332 0.29 22.70 1.48
C ASP A 332 1.06 23.42 2.60
N ASP A 333 0.68 23.17 3.86
CA ASP A 333 1.42 23.66 5.04
C ASP A 333 2.70 22.84 5.31
N ALA A 334 2.67 21.56 4.94
CA ALA A 334 3.70 20.55 5.21
C ALA A 334 3.86 19.64 3.99
N PRO A 335 5.02 18.98 3.83
CA PRO A 335 5.21 18.04 2.72
C PRO A 335 4.13 16.94 2.73
N ALA A 336 3.60 16.65 1.54
CA ALA A 336 2.48 15.72 1.36
C ALA A 336 2.82 14.32 1.91
N GLU A 337 2.07 13.87 2.91
CA GLU A 337 2.14 12.50 3.37
C GLU A 337 1.42 11.53 2.42
N LYS A 338 1.81 10.25 2.45
CA LYS A 338 1.35 9.25 1.49
C LYS A 338 -0.03 8.70 1.84
N THR A 339 -0.99 8.85 0.92
CA THR A 339 -2.29 8.16 0.97
C THR A 339 -2.14 6.76 0.42
N ARG A 340 -2.79 5.80 1.05
CA ARG A 340 -2.58 4.38 0.77
C ARG A 340 -3.81 3.73 0.21
N PHE A 341 -3.57 3.04 -0.89
CA PHE A 341 -4.55 2.35 -1.70
C PHE A 341 -4.30 0.86 -1.62
N MET A 342 -5.39 0.12 -1.63
CA MET A 342 -5.39 -1.33 -1.72
C MET A 342 -5.92 -1.70 -3.09
N VAL A 343 -5.16 -2.54 -3.78
CA VAL A 343 -5.59 -3.19 -5.01
C VAL A 343 -6.37 -4.43 -4.61
N VAL A 344 -7.60 -4.51 -5.10
CA VAL A 344 -8.55 -5.57 -4.78
C VAL A 344 -8.81 -6.38 -6.03
N GLU A 345 -8.74 -7.71 -5.88
CA GLU A 345 -9.03 -8.68 -6.92
C GLU A 345 -10.15 -9.63 -6.44
N THR A 346 -10.89 -10.23 -7.37
CA THR A 346 -11.75 -11.38 -7.09
C THR A 346 -10.90 -12.62 -6.79
N ASN A 347 -10.64 -12.83 -5.52
CA ASN A 347 -9.85 -13.94 -5.00
C ASN A 347 -10.54 -14.50 -3.73
N PRO A 348 -11.49 -15.43 -3.89
CA PRO A 348 -12.31 -15.89 -2.78
C PRO A 348 -11.48 -16.64 -1.72
N ASP A 349 -11.81 -16.44 -0.45
CA ASP A 349 -11.27 -17.27 0.63
C ASP A 349 -11.93 -18.67 0.58
N HIS A 350 -11.28 -19.61 -0.12
CA HIS A 350 -11.72 -21.02 -0.22
C HIS A 350 -11.95 -21.67 1.15
N THR A 351 -11.31 -21.16 2.21
CA THR A 351 -11.53 -21.70 3.57
C THR A 351 -12.90 -21.41 4.16
N LEU A 352 -13.68 -20.52 3.53
CA LEU A 352 -15.07 -20.24 3.92
C LEU A 352 -16.08 -21.14 3.23
N ALA A 353 -15.76 -21.65 2.04
CA ALA A 353 -16.67 -22.46 1.22
C ALA A 353 -16.42 -23.96 1.37
N ASP A 354 -15.15 -24.38 1.44
CA ASP A 354 -14.78 -25.79 1.41
C ASP A 354 -14.71 -26.43 2.81
N ASP A 355 -15.42 -27.55 2.98
CA ASP A 355 -15.40 -28.35 4.20
C ASP A 355 -14.01 -28.90 4.55
N ALA A 356 -13.11 -29.03 3.57
CA ALA A 356 -11.73 -29.46 3.77
C ALA A 356 -10.95 -28.53 4.72
N TYR A 357 -11.34 -27.26 4.80
CA TYR A 357 -10.68 -26.25 5.65
C TYR A 357 -11.44 -25.97 6.95
N ARG A 358 -12.44 -26.79 7.31
CA ARG A 358 -13.29 -26.59 8.49
C ARG A 358 -12.55 -26.61 9.83
N THR A 359 -11.38 -27.25 9.88
CA THR A 359 -10.53 -27.29 11.09
C THR A 359 -9.61 -26.08 11.18
N THR A 360 -9.39 -25.57 12.40
CA THR A 360 -8.48 -24.45 12.66
C THR A 360 -7.09 -24.70 12.06
N ASP A 361 -6.57 -25.92 12.19
CA ASP A 361 -5.23 -26.27 11.70
C ASP A 361 -5.17 -26.36 10.17
N ALA A 362 -6.23 -26.78 9.49
CA ALA A 362 -6.28 -26.78 8.02
C ALA A 362 -6.36 -25.35 7.48
N ARG A 363 -7.24 -24.53 8.05
CA ARG A 363 -7.38 -23.10 7.69
C ARG A 363 -6.09 -22.32 7.93
N THR A 364 -5.45 -22.54 9.08
CA THR A 364 -4.16 -21.92 9.40
C THR A 364 -3.07 -22.36 8.43
N ARG A 365 -2.98 -23.65 8.10
CA ARG A 365 -2.00 -24.16 7.13
C ARG A 365 -2.19 -23.56 5.75
N TYR A 366 -3.43 -23.46 5.28
CA TYR A 366 -3.76 -22.83 4.00
C TYR A 366 -3.28 -21.37 3.95
N TRP A 367 -3.71 -20.55 4.89
CA TRP A 367 -3.34 -19.14 4.93
C TRP A 367 -1.84 -18.94 5.19
N MET A 368 -1.20 -19.77 6.02
CA MET A 368 0.25 -19.70 6.21
C MET A 368 1.03 -20.02 4.93
N LYS A 369 0.54 -20.93 4.08
CA LYS A 369 1.15 -21.22 2.78
C LYS A 369 1.02 -20.03 1.84
N ARG A 370 -0.16 -19.37 1.81
CA ARG A 370 -0.39 -18.12 1.09
C ARG A 370 0.52 -16.99 1.56
N LEU A 371 0.52 -16.68 2.86
CA LEU A 371 1.33 -15.60 3.42
C LEU A 371 2.82 -15.80 3.21
N ARG A 372 3.32 -17.05 3.32
CA ARG A 372 4.72 -17.35 2.96
C ARG A 372 5.01 -17.14 1.49
N ALA A 373 4.06 -17.43 0.60
CA ALA A 373 4.22 -17.16 -0.82
C ALA A 373 4.28 -15.66 -1.11
N VAL A 374 3.44 -14.85 -0.43
CA VAL A 374 3.52 -13.39 -0.50
C VAL A 374 4.88 -12.89 0.02
N ALA A 375 5.34 -13.40 1.16
CA ALA A 375 6.62 -13.02 1.77
C ALA A 375 7.86 -13.44 0.95
N ALA A 376 7.77 -14.58 0.24
CA ALA A 376 8.86 -15.11 -0.58
C ALA A 376 9.01 -14.37 -1.93
N GLY A 377 7.99 -13.61 -2.35
CA GLY A 377 7.95 -12.97 -3.66
C GLY A 377 7.71 -13.97 -4.81
N THR A 378 7.68 -13.46 -6.03
CA THR A 378 7.63 -14.29 -7.24
C THR A 378 8.93 -15.10 -7.34
N PRO A 379 8.87 -16.44 -7.34
CA PRO A 379 10.06 -17.25 -7.39
C PRO A 379 10.76 -17.06 -8.74
N ASN A 380 11.96 -16.48 -8.71
CA ASN A 380 12.83 -16.48 -9.90
C ASN A 380 13.12 -17.94 -10.27
N PHE A 381 12.77 -18.33 -11.49
CA PHE A 381 13.04 -19.68 -12.00
C PHE A 381 14.54 -20.01 -11.91
N ALA A 382 15.39 -19.00 -12.12
CA ALA A 382 16.84 -19.09 -11.95
C ALA A 382 17.25 -19.50 -10.53
N SER A 383 16.71 -18.85 -9.48
CA SER A 383 17.09 -19.18 -8.10
C SER A 383 16.64 -20.60 -7.70
N ARG A 384 15.48 -21.05 -8.18
CA ARG A 384 15.05 -22.46 -7.99
C ARG A 384 15.93 -23.45 -8.75
N ALA A 385 16.36 -23.12 -9.96
CA ALA A 385 17.30 -23.94 -10.72
C ALA A 385 18.65 -24.06 -9.99
N PHE A 386 19.19 -22.94 -9.50
CA PHE A 386 20.42 -22.92 -8.70
C PHE A 386 20.29 -23.67 -7.37
N ASP A 387 19.17 -23.53 -6.66
CA ASP A 387 18.91 -24.29 -5.43
C ASP A 387 18.82 -25.79 -5.70
N SER A 388 18.13 -26.21 -6.77
CA SER A 388 18.01 -27.62 -7.14
C SER A 388 19.33 -28.23 -7.62
N ALA A 389 20.10 -27.49 -8.42
CA ALA A 389 21.43 -27.89 -8.88
C ALA A 389 22.42 -27.93 -7.72
N GLY A 390 22.39 -26.95 -6.81
CA GLY A 390 23.22 -26.90 -5.61
C GLY A 390 22.91 -28.05 -4.65
N ALA A 391 21.62 -28.35 -4.41
CA ALA A 391 21.19 -29.49 -3.60
C ALA A 391 21.61 -30.83 -4.22
N LEU A 392 21.49 -30.98 -5.55
CA LEU A 392 21.90 -32.18 -6.26
C LEU A 392 23.43 -32.37 -6.22
N MET A 393 24.21 -31.29 -6.42
CA MET A 393 25.67 -31.34 -6.27
C MET A 393 26.09 -31.68 -4.85
N ALA A 394 25.43 -31.13 -3.83
CA ALA A 394 25.71 -31.46 -2.43
C ALA A 394 25.39 -32.92 -2.11
N LEU A 395 24.28 -33.45 -2.65
CA LEU A 395 23.89 -34.85 -2.46
C LEU A 395 24.85 -35.81 -3.16
N VAL A 396 25.22 -35.54 -4.41
CA VAL A 396 26.24 -36.30 -5.14
C VAL A 396 27.58 -36.23 -4.41
N GLY A 397 27.98 -35.04 -3.95
CA GLY A 397 29.20 -34.85 -3.17
C GLY A 397 29.23 -35.67 -1.86
N LEU A 398 28.10 -35.74 -1.15
CA LEU A 398 27.96 -36.58 0.05
C LEU A 398 28.09 -38.07 -0.25
N VAL A 399 27.56 -38.54 -1.39
CA VAL A 399 27.74 -39.93 -1.83
C VAL A 399 29.22 -40.23 -2.11
N TYR A 400 29.92 -39.35 -2.82
CA TYR A 400 31.36 -39.50 -3.08
C TYR A 400 32.20 -39.46 -1.80
N LEU A 401 31.84 -38.59 -0.84
CA LEU A 401 32.47 -38.55 0.49
C LEU A 401 32.23 -39.83 1.29
N ALA A 402 31.01 -40.36 1.27
CA ALA A 402 30.64 -41.58 1.98
C ALA A 402 31.35 -42.83 1.43
N VAL A 403 31.73 -42.82 0.15
CA VAL A 403 32.52 -43.90 -0.46
C VAL A 403 34.02 -43.71 -0.24
N GLY A 404 34.55 -42.49 -0.36
CA GLY A 404 35.98 -42.21 -0.23
C GLY A 404 36.52 -42.24 1.20
N LEU A 405 35.74 -41.79 2.20
CA LEU A 405 36.20 -41.73 3.60
C LEU A 405 36.50 -43.10 4.22
N PRO A 406 35.66 -44.14 4.06
CA PRO A 406 35.96 -45.49 4.57
C PRO A 406 37.21 -46.11 3.92
N GLY A 407 37.41 -45.91 2.62
CA GLY A 407 38.60 -46.37 1.90
C GLY A 407 39.90 -45.74 2.41
N MET A 408 39.87 -44.45 2.77
CA MET A 408 40.99 -43.77 3.43
C MET A 408 41.26 -44.27 4.86
N LEU A 409 40.26 -44.86 5.52
CA LEU A 409 40.37 -45.41 6.89
C LEU A 409 40.74 -46.90 6.90
N GLY A 410 41.00 -47.50 5.73
CA GLY A 410 41.48 -48.88 5.59
C GLY A 410 40.37 -49.93 5.49
N ASP A 411 39.11 -49.51 5.34
CA ASP A 411 37.98 -50.41 5.09
C ASP A 411 37.86 -50.63 3.56
N PRO A 412 37.83 -51.88 3.04
CA PRO A 412 37.62 -52.14 1.62
C PRO A 412 36.19 -51.76 1.22
N GLY A 413 35.99 -50.47 0.98
CA GLY A 413 34.72 -49.90 0.54
C GLY A 413 34.28 -50.43 -0.83
N VAL A 414 33.10 -50.01 -1.27
CA VAL A 414 32.55 -50.35 -2.59
C VAL A 414 33.28 -49.51 -3.66
N PRO A 415 34.09 -50.11 -4.55
CA PRO A 415 34.80 -49.36 -5.57
C PRO A 415 33.80 -48.79 -6.58
N LEU A 416 33.82 -47.47 -6.79
CA LEU A 416 32.99 -46.80 -7.80
C LEU A 416 33.45 -47.11 -9.24
N TRP A 417 34.69 -47.60 -9.41
CA TRP A 417 35.33 -47.92 -10.69
C TRP A 417 36.36 -49.03 -10.46
N GLU A 418 36.51 -49.97 -11.39
CA GLU A 418 37.50 -51.06 -11.27
C GLU A 418 38.92 -50.50 -11.40
N ALA A 419 39.60 -50.29 -10.27
CA ALA A 419 41.00 -49.86 -10.22
C ALA A 419 41.91 -51.02 -9.75
N PRO A 420 43.13 -51.16 -10.30
CA PRO A 420 44.09 -52.13 -9.79
C PRO A 420 44.48 -51.81 -8.34
N THR A 421 44.77 -52.83 -7.53
CA THR A 421 44.93 -52.77 -6.07
C THR A 421 45.93 -51.73 -5.54
N TRP A 422 46.92 -51.34 -6.35
CA TRP A 422 47.91 -50.31 -6.00
C TRP A 422 47.45 -48.87 -6.26
N MET A 423 46.34 -48.67 -6.98
CA MET A 423 45.70 -47.37 -7.22
C MET A 423 44.50 -47.11 -6.30
N VAL A 424 44.07 -48.08 -5.49
CA VAL A 424 42.87 -47.99 -4.63
C VAL A 424 42.92 -46.80 -3.68
N PHE A 425 44.08 -46.55 -3.07
CA PHE A 425 44.27 -45.37 -2.22
C PHE A 425 44.13 -44.04 -3.00
N GLY A 426 44.58 -44.01 -4.25
CA GLY A 426 44.46 -42.84 -5.12
C GLY A 426 43.02 -42.61 -5.61
N SER A 427 42.26 -43.69 -5.88
CA SER A 427 40.84 -43.59 -6.22
C SER A 427 39.98 -43.14 -5.04
N ASP A 428 40.29 -43.60 -3.82
CA ASP A 428 39.52 -43.25 -2.63
C ASP A 428 39.81 -41.80 -2.19
N LEU A 429 41.07 -41.36 -2.26
CA LEU A 429 41.46 -39.98 -2.01
C LEU A 429 40.81 -39.02 -3.04
N SER A 430 40.81 -39.39 -4.32
CA SER A 430 40.18 -38.57 -5.36
C SER A 430 38.66 -38.52 -5.20
N ALA A 431 38.00 -39.64 -4.84
CA ALA A 431 36.57 -39.66 -4.52
C ALA A 431 36.24 -38.76 -3.30
N ALA A 432 37.03 -38.81 -2.23
CA ALA A 432 36.84 -37.97 -1.05
C ALA A 432 37.04 -36.47 -1.35
N VAL A 433 38.08 -36.13 -2.14
CA VAL A 433 38.36 -34.74 -2.55
C VAL A 433 37.28 -34.20 -3.49
N ILE A 434 36.86 -34.98 -4.50
CA ILE A 434 35.76 -34.61 -5.40
C ILE A 434 34.46 -34.46 -4.61
N GLY A 435 34.18 -35.38 -3.68
CA GLY A 435 33.03 -35.30 -2.78
C GLY A 435 33.02 -34.02 -1.95
N ALA A 436 34.15 -33.68 -1.32
CA ALA A 436 34.30 -32.45 -0.53
C ALA A 436 34.14 -31.18 -1.37
N ILE A 437 34.71 -31.15 -2.59
CA ILE A 437 34.56 -30.01 -3.52
C ILE A 437 33.10 -29.86 -3.95
N LEU A 438 32.40 -30.95 -4.29
CA LEU A 438 31.00 -30.92 -4.70
C LEU A 438 30.06 -30.51 -3.56
N VAL A 439 30.35 -30.93 -2.33
CA VAL A 439 29.62 -30.46 -1.14
C VAL A 439 29.86 -28.96 -0.91
N ALA A 440 31.12 -28.51 -0.97
CA ALA A 440 31.44 -27.09 -0.78
C ALA A 440 30.83 -26.22 -1.89
N ALA A 441 30.90 -26.64 -3.15
CA ALA A 441 30.29 -25.96 -4.28
C ALA A 441 28.75 -26.00 -4.24
N GLY A 442 28.16 -27.11 -3.81
CA GLY A 442 26.71 -27.23 -3.60
C GLY A 442 26.21 -26.32 -2.49
N ILE A 443 26.92 -26.25 -1.36
CA ILE A 443 26.62 -25.34 -0.25
C ILE A 443 26.80 -23.88 -0.69
N ALA A 444 27.89 -23.56 -1.41
CA ALA A 444 28.12 -22.22 -1.94
C ALA A 444 27.03 -21.81 -2.94
N GLY A 445 26.59 -22.73 -3.81
CA GLY A 445 25.46 -22.51 -4.73
C GLY A 445 24.13 -22.28 -4.02
N LEU A 446 23.85 -23.02 -2.95
CA LEU A 446 22.67 -22.82 -2.08
C LEU A 446 22.73 -21.48 -1.34
N ILE A 447 23.92 -21.01 -0.97
CA ILE A 447 24.11 -19.70 -0.33
C ILE A 447 23.98 -18.58 -1.36
N ALA A 448 24.60 -18.72 -2.54
CA ALA A 448 24.53 -17.75 -3.63
C ALA A 448 23.10 -17.58 -4.16
N GLY A 449 22.35 -18.68 -4.36
CA GLY A 449 20.94 -18.66 -4.75
C GLY A 449 20.04 -17.94 -3.73
N ARG A 450 20.43 -17.93 -2.45
CA ARG A 450 19.75 -17.15 -1.39
C ARG A 450 20.15 -15.68 -1.38
N ILE A 451 21.37 -15.34 -1.80
CA ILE A 451 21.84 -13.94 -1.90
C ILE A 451 21.24 -13.24 -3.13
N GLU A 452 21.03 -13.96 -4.23
CA GLU A 452 20.31 -13.46 -5.42
C GLU A 452 18.78 -13.52 -5.30
N SER A 453 18.24 -14.12 -4.24
CA SER A 453 16.79 -14.14 -4.02
C SER A 453 16.28 -12.72 -3.73
N THR A 454 15.12 -12.38 -4.31
CA THR A 454 14.43 -11.10 -4.14
C THR A 454 14.47 -10.62 -2.68
N PRO A 455 14.65 -9.31 -2.44
CA PRO A 455 14.76 -8.77 -1.09
C PRO A 455 13.56 -9.24 -0.25
N PRO A 456 13.81 -9.63 1.00
CA PRO A 456 12.80 -10.24 1.84
C PRO A 456 11.60 -9.31 2.04
N LYS A 457 10.44 -9.66 1.46
CA LYS A 457 9.21 -8.88 1.59
C LYS A 457 8.51 -9.23 2.93
N GLY A 458 8.06 -8.20 3.65
CA GLY A 458 7.11 -8.36 4.76
C GLY A 458 5.71 -8.64 4.23
N VAL A 459 4.75 -8.91 5.11
CA VAL A 459 3.35 -9.11 4.70
C VAL A 459 2.42 -8.36 5.63
N ARG A 460 1.57 -7.50 5.05
CA ARG A 460 0.46 -6.87 5.76
C ARG A 460 -0.79 -7.73 5.61
N VAL A 461 -1.42 -8.04 6.73
CA VAL A 461 -2.62 -8.88 6.80
C VAL A 461 -3.70 -8.13 7.56
N MET A 462 -4.86 -7.97 6.92
CA MET A 462 -6.04 -7.41 7.55
C MET A 462 -7.04 -8.52 7.84
N LEU A 463 -7.41 -8.67 9.12
CA LEU A 463 -8.34 -9.67 9.59
C LEU A 463 -9.59 -9.01 10.15
N ARG A 464 -10.76 -9.38 9.62
CA ARG A 464 -12.04 -9.03 10.23
C ARG A 464 -12.46 -10.09 11.24
N PHE A 465 -12.92 -9.64 12.39
CA PHE A 465 -13.59 -10.45 13.40
C PHE A 465 -15.04 -10.00 13.52
N ARG A 466 -15.99 -10.91 13.25
CA ARG A 466 -17.40 -10.69 13.60
C ARG A 466 -17.57 -10.83 15.10
N ARG A 467 -18.24 -9.88 15.74
CA ARG A 467 -18.58 -9.93 17.16
C ARG A 467 -20.03 -10.37 17.31
N ASP A 468 -20.33 -11.59 16.90
CA ASP A 468 -21.65 -12.16 17.15
C ASP A 468 -21.62 -12.86 18.52
N LYS A 469 -22.36 -12.33 19.51
CA LYS A 469 -22.52 -12.89 20.88
C LYS A 469 -21.23 -12.86 21.75
N THR A 470 -21.15 -13.71 22.78
CA THR A 470 -20.10 -13.77 23.83
C THR A 470 -18.70 -14.19 23.36
N ALA A 471 -18.48 -14.42 22.06
CA ALA A 471 -17.33 -15.16 21.54
C ALA A 471 -16.53 -14.39 20.47
N ALA A 472 -16.15 -13.14 20.75
CA ALA A 472 -15.15 -12.42 19.96
C ALA A 472 -14.21 -11.67 20.89
N SER A 473 -13.30 -12.42 21.51
CA SER A 473 -12.18 -11.88 22.26
C SER A 473 -10.98 -11.77 21.32
N ILE A 474 -10.72 -10.55 20.82
CA ILE A 474 -9.50 -10.27 20.05
C ILE A 474 -8.25 -10.23 20.95
N GLY A 475 -8.44 -10.08 22.27
CA GLY A 475 -7.39 -9.87 23.25
C GLY A 475 -6.33 -10.98 23.23
N ASP A 476 -6.73 -12.24 23.02
CA ASP A 476 -5.76 -13.35 22.94
C ASP A 476 -4.79 -13.25 21.76
N VAL A 477 -5.26 -12.68 20.64
CA VAL A 477 -4.47 -12.47 19.42
C VAL A 477 -3.60 -11.22 19.61
N GLU A 478 -4.20 -10.14 20.11
CA GLU A 478 -3.52 -8.89 20.40
C GLU A 478 -2.38 -9.06 21.42
N ASP A 479 -2.64 -9.71 22.55
CA ASP A 479 -1.62 -10.02 23.57
C ASP A 479 -0.52 -10.90 23.00
N TYR A 480 -0.85 -11.84 22.12
CA TYR A 480 0.15 -12.64 21.44
C TYR A 480 1.04 -11.77 20.54
N LEU A 481 0.45 -10.94 19.68
CA LEU A 481 1.20 -10.04 18.80
C LEU A 481 2.06 -9.06 19.59
N ARG A 482 1.55 -8.49 20.69
CA ARG A 482 2.30 -7.63 21.62
C ARG A 482 3.49 -8.35 22.23
N ASN A 483 3.32 -9.58 22.70
CA ASN A 483 4.40 -10.37 23.30
C ASN A 483 5.54 -10.65 22.32
N PHE A 484 5.23 -10.81 21.03
CA PHE A 484 6.23 -11.00 19.97
C PHE A 484 6.71 -9.69 19.33
N GLY A 485 6.18 -8.54 19.75
CA GLY A 485 6.54 -7.23 19.21
C GLY A 485 6.14 -7.05 17.75
N VAL A 486 5.11 -7.79 17.30
CA VAL A 486 4.57 -7.68 15.94
C VAL A 486 3.75 -6.39 15.86
N ARG A 487 4.01 -5.62 14.82
CA ARG A 487 3.31 -4.39 14.49
C ARG A 487 1.84 -4.68 14.18
N HIS A 488 0.91 -4.11 14.94
CA HIS A 488 -0.51 -4.28 14.70
C HIS A 488 -1.32 -3.08 15.20
N ALA A 489 -2.48 -2.86 14.57
CA ALA A 489 -3.50 -1.90 14.98
C ALA A 489 -4.88 -2.57 14.97
N VAL A 490 -5.72 -2.13 15.89
CA VAL A 490 -7.10 -2.59 16.01
C VAL A 490 -8.02 -1.41 15.73
N SER A 491 -8.92 -1.55 14.76
CA SER A 491 -9.93 -0.54 14.48
C SER A 491 -11.33 -1.18 14.48
N ARG A 492 -12.35 -0.41 14.84
CA ARG A 492 -13.75 -0.84 14.77
C ARG A 492 -14.30 -0.37 13.42
N LEU A 493 -15.00 -1.26 12.72
CA LEU A 493 -15.53 -0.95 11.38
C LEU A 493 -16.86 -0.18 11.41
N ASP A 494 -17.50 -0.05 12.57
CA ASP A 494 -18.75 0.67 12.75
C ASP A 494 -18.75 1.41 14.09
N GLU A 495 -19.40 2.56 14.12
CA GLU A 495 -19.69 3.32 15.34
C GLU A 495 -21.00 2.77 15.92
N ASP A 496 -20.97 2.30 17.17
CA ASP A 496 -22.15 1.91 17.95
C ASP A 496 -23.17 1.00 17.25
N SER A 497 -22.83 -0.28 17.21
CA SER A 497 -23.83 -1.32 17.14
C SER A 497 -24.74 -1.34 18.38
N GLU A 498 -26.04 -1.40 18.13
CA GLU A 498 -27.10 -1.87 19.03
C GLU A 498 -26.62 -2.99 19.97
N ARG A 499 -27.15 -3.02 21.21
CA ARG A 499 -26.76 -3.97 22.29
C ARG A 499 -26.65 -5.44 21.83
N ASP A 500 -27.36 -5.82 20.77
CA ASP A 500 -27.46 -7.19 20.29
C ASP A 500 -26.48 -7.58 19.16
N ARG A 501 -25.78 -6.64 18.51
CA ARG A 501 -24.89 -6.95 17.36
C ARG A 501 -23.57 -6.18 17.32
N PRO A 502 -22.64 -6.43 18.26
CA PRO A 502 -21.42 -5.64 18.39
C PRO A 502 -20.68 -5.42 17.05
N ALA A 503 -20.23 -4.19 16.78
CA ALA A 503 -19.55 -3.83 15.54
C ALA A 503 -18.34 -4.73 15.28
N SER A 504 -18.16 -5.16 14.02
CA SER A 504 -17.00 -5.99 13.67
C SER A 504 -15.69 -5.23 13.84
N ILE A 505 -14.66 -5.94 14.27
CA ILE A 505 -13.33 -5.38 14.50
C ILE A 505 -12.43 -5.78 13.35
N MET A 506 -11.62 -4.85 12.88
CA MET A 506 -10.50 -5.12 11.99
C MET A 506 -9.21 -5.13 12.81
N LEU A 507 -8.43 -6.19 12.66
CA LEU A 507 -7.06 -6.28 13.14
C LEU A 507 -6.15 -6.22 11.92
N ASP A 508 -5.36 -5.15 11.85
CA ASP A 508 -4.33 -4.97 10.84
C ASP A 508 -2.97 -5.35 11.43
N ILE A 509 -2.23 -6.20 10.73
CA ILE A 509 -0.99 -6.81 11.21
C ILE A 509 0.08 -6.65 10.13
N GLU A 510 1.24 -6.16 10.51
CA GLU A 510 2.43 -6.13 9.65
C GLU A 510 3.45 -7.16 10.16
N PHE A 511 3.54 -8.28 9.44
CA PHE A 511 4.55 -9.31 9.69
C PHE A 511 5.86 -8.96 8.97
N ALA A 512 6.96 -8.97 9.72
CA ALA A 512 8.29 -8.96 9.13
C ALA A 512 8.63 -10.35 8.58
N GLN A 513 9.62 -10.44 7.67
CA GLN A 513 10.06 -11.74 7.15
C GLN A 513 10.51 -12.70 8.26
N GLU A 514 11.10 -12.16 9.33
CA GLU A 514 11.55 -12.91 10.51
C GLU A 514 10.39 -13.64 11.21
N ASP A 515 9.17 -13.10 11.16
CA ASP A 515 7.99 -13.69 11.79
C ASP A 515 7.54 -14.99 11.10
N PHE A 516 7.98 -15.23 9.87
CA PHE A 516 7.73 -16.45 9.10
C PHE A 516 8.81 -17.54 9.29
N ARG A 517 10.01 -17.17 9.76
CA ARG A 517 11.14 -18.10 9.90
C ARG A 517 10.88 -19.14 10.99
N HIS A 518 11.36 -20.35 10.75
CA HIS A 518 11.41 -21.43 11.74
C HIS A 518 12.87 -21.55 12.15
N ASP A 519 13.24 -20.97 13.30
CA ASP A 519 14.61 -21.05 13.76
C ASP A 519 14.75 -22.18 14.79
N VAL A 520 15.60 -23.16 14.46
CA VAL A 520 15.84 -24.39 15.25
C VAL A 520 16.54 -24.06 16.57
N LEU A 521 17.44 -23.08 16.59
CA LEU A 521 18.07 -22.58 17.81
C LEU A 521 17.05 -21.83 18.69
N SER A 522 16.07 -21.16 18.07
CA SER A 522 14.96 -20.56 18.80
C SER A 522 14.00 -21.60 19.38
N MET A 523 13.91 -22.84 18.87
CA MET A 523 13.09 -23.90 19.50
C MET A 523 13.59 -24.27 20.90
N PHE A 524 14.91 -24.22 21.12
CA PHE A 524 15.52 -24.56 22.41
C PHE A 524 15.34 -23.46 23.46
N THR A 525 15.32 -22.19 23.06
CA THR A 525 15.14 -21.04 23.98
C THR A 525 13.68 -20.54 24.06
N ARG A 526 12.88 -20.78 23.02
CA ARG A 526 11.43 -20.52 22.93
C ARG A 526 10.70 -21.87 22.79
N ARG A 527 10.39 -22.52 23.91
CA ARG A 527 9.69 -23.83 23.95
C ARG A 527 8.61 -23.97 22.87
N LEU A 528 8.78 -24.96 21.98
CA LEU A 528 7.73 -25.66 21.22
C LEU A 528 6.79 -24.82 20.33
N ARG A 529 7.14 -23.59 19.92
CA ARG A 529 6.25 -22.73 19.13
C ARG A 529 6.87 -22.41 17.78
N GLY A 530 6.19 -22.83 16.71
CA GLY A 530 6.56 -22.50 15.32
C GLY A 530 6.49 -21.00 15.02
N SER A 531 6.58 -20.63 13.73
CA SER A 531 6.51 -19.23 13.24
C SER A 531 5.50 -18.35 13.99
N VAL A 532 5.89 -17.10 14.30
CA VAL A 532 5.04 -16.12 14.99
C VAL A 532 3.75 -15.89 14.22
N ALA A 533 3.84 -15.71 12.90
CA ALA A 533 2.69 -15.62 12.01
C ALA A 533 1.78 -16.87 12.13
N ASN A 534 2.34 -18.08 12.19
CA ASN A 534 1.54 -19.31 12.37
C ASN A 534 0.79 -19.31 13.71
N GLY A 535 1.42 -18.90 14.80
CA GLY A 535 0.76 -18.80 16.11
C GLY A 535 -0.33 -17.72 16.15
N ALA A 536 -0.10 -16.58 15.50
CA ALA A 536 -1.09 -15.51 15.38
C ALA A 536 -2.31 -15.96 14.56
N MET A 537 -2.09 -16.56 13.39
CA MET A 537 -3.16 -17.09 12.53
C MET A 537 -3.91 -18.24 13.23
N LYS A 538 -3.21 -19.13 13.94
CA LYS A 538 -3.84 -20.21 14.71
C LYS A 538 -4.76 -19.67 15.79
N LYS A 539 -4.37 -18.59 16.49
CA LYS A 539 -5.20 -17.89 17.49
C LYS A 539 -6.38 -17.15 16.84
N ALA A 540 -6.15 -16.47 15.71
CA ALA A 540 -7.19 -15.77 14.97
C ALA A 540 -8.29 -16.73 14.49
N PHE A 541 -7.93 -17.91 13.98
CA PHE A 541 -8.88 -18.89 13.45
C PHE A 541 -9.46 -19.87 14.48
N GLN A 542 -9.23 -19.69 15.79
CA GLN A 542 -9.80 -20.59 16.80
C GLN A 542 -11.32 -20.52 16.80
N ARG A 543 -11.97 -21.54 16.23
CA ARG A 543 -13.43 -21.59 16.03
C ARG A 543 -14.27 -21.39 17.30
N TRP A 544 -13.75 -21.78 18.47
CA TRP A 544 -14.44 -21.62 19.74
C TRP A 544 -14.33 -20.20 20.33
N LYS A 545 -13.32 -19.42 19.91
CA LYS A 545 -13.08 -18.03 20.35
C LYS A 545 -13.44 -16.96 19.34
N ASN A 546 -13.32 -17.27 18.05
CA ASN A 546 -13.43 -16.33 16.93
C ASN A 546 -14.25 -17.00 15.83
N ARG A 547 -15.57 -16.94 15.94
CA ARG A 547 -16.47 -17.42 14.88
C ARG A 547 -16.55 -16.34 13.80
N GLY A 548 -16.12 -16.68 12.57
CA GLY A 548 -16.22 -15.76 11.43
C GLY A 548 -15.05 -14.78 11.30
N ALA A 549 -13.83 -15.17 11.72
CA ALA A 549 -12.63 -14.46 11.29
C ALA A 549 -12.49 -14.56 9.76
N LEU A 550 -12.25 -13.46 9.07
CA LEU A 550 -12.13 -13.37 7.61
C LEU A 550 -10.90 -12.56 7.24
N VAL A 551 -10.12 -13.02 6.26
CA VAL A 551 -8.96 -12.27 5.76
C VAL A 551 -9.44 -11.31 4.69
N LEU A 552 -9.29 -10.01 4.94
CA LEU A 552 -9.70 -8.94 4.03
C LEU A 552 -8.59 -8.60 3.03
N ALA A 553 -7.34 -8.68 3.48
CA ALA A 553 -6.18 -8.35 2.67
C ALA A 553 -4.95 -9.17 3.09
N ALA A 554 -4.12 -9.52 2.11
CA ALA A 554 -2.81 -10.14 2.28
C ALA A 554 -1.85 -9.53 1.25
N MET A 555 -1.17 -8.44 1.64
CA MET A 555 -0.40 -7.58 0.75
C MET A 555 1.09 -7.65 1.07
N PRO A 556 1.99 -7.66 0.07
CA PRO A 556 3.43 -7.59 0.30
C PRO A 556 3.83 -6.21 0.84
N ILE A 557 4.85 -6.19 1.71
CA ILE A 557 5.54 -4.97 2.17
C ILE A 557 6.96 -5.02 1.62
N GLU A 558 7.28 -4.14 0.67
CA GLU A 558 8.55 -4.20 -0.07
C GLU A 558 9.68 -3.47 0.64
N SER A 559 9.36 -2.36 1.31
CA SER A 559 10.34 -1.53 2.00
C SER A 559 9.98 -1.34 3.47
N ALA A 560 10.99 -1.12 4.32
CA ALA A 560 10.79 -0.78 5.72
C ALA A 560 9.98 0.52 5.87
N ASP A 561 10.07 1.43 4.90
CA ASP A 561 9.35 2.70 4.85
C ASP A 561 7.84 2.52 4.59
N GLN A 562 7.42 1.37 4.06
CA GLN A 562 6.00 1.01 3.90
C GLN A 562 5.38 0.47 5.21
N GLN A 563 6.17 0.21 6.25
CA GLN A 563 5.69 -0.25 7.57
C GLN A 563 5.14 0.95 8.37
N GLN A 564 3.88 0.88 8.76
CA GLN A 564 3.09 2.02 9.24
C GLN A 564 2.80 1.90 10.71
N LEU A 565 2.66 0.66 11.15
CA LEU A 565 2.19 0.36 12.48
C LEU A 565 3.36 0.50 13.45
N PRO A 566 3.12 1.09 14.64
CA PRO A 566 4.15 1.26 15.64
C PRO A 566 4.67 -0.11 16.06
N LYS A 567 6.00 -0.22 16.18
CA LYS A 567 6.63 -1.45 16.65
C LYS A 567 6.40 -1.57 18.15
N HIS A 568 5.65 -2.61 18.55
CA HIS A 568 5.45 -2.92 19.95
C HIS A 568 6.75 -3.44 20.57
N ARG A 569 7.08 -2.98 21.78
CA ARG A 569 8.20 -3.53 22.54
C ARG A 569 7.87 -4.97 22.94
N GLN A 570 8.75 -5.90 22.59
CA GLN A 570 8.59 -7.30 23.00
C GLN A 570 8.56 -7.40 24.52
N ARG A 571 7.43 -7.84 25.07
CA ARG A 571 7.31 -8.14 26.50
C ARG A 571 8.07 -9.43 26.78
N ARG A 572 9.27 -9.31 27.32
CA ARG A 572 10.05 -10.46 27.78
C ARG A 572 9.73 -10.68 29.23
N TRP A 573 8.54 -11.18 29.52
CA TRP A 573 8.05 -11.39 30.88
C TRP A 573 9.07 -12.10 31.80
N TRP A 574 9.88 -13.03 31.27
CA TRP A 574 10.91 -13.70 32.05
C TRP A 574 12.12 -12.80 32.35
N SER A 575 12.61 -11.99 31.40
CA SER A 575 13.77 -11.13 31.63
C SER A 575 13.41 -9.81 32.31
N GLU A 576 12.19 -9.32 32.10
CA GLU A 576 11.63 -8.16 32.80
C GLU A 576 11.27 -8.56 34.22
N ALA A 577 10.57 -9.69 34.46
CA ALA A 577 10.31 -10.12 35.84
C ALA A 577 11.58 -10.57 36.57
N LEU A 578 12.56 -11.21 35.91
CA LEU A 578 13.86 -11.49 36.55
C LEU A 578 14.69 -10.24 36.74
N GLY A 579 14.60 -9.26 35.83
CA GLY A 579 15.26 -7.97 35.94
C GLY A 579 14.70 -7.17 37.10
N ASP A 580 13.39 -7.00 37.15
CA ASP A 580 12.67 -6.30 38.22
C ASP A 580 12.86 -7.03 39.56
N TRP A 581 12.78 -8.37 39.57
CA TRP A 581 13.10 -9.17 40.76
C TRP A 581 14.56 -9.02 41.19
N ALA A 582 15.51 -8.98 40.26
CA ALA A 582 16.93 -8.81 40.59
C ALA A 582 17.21 -7.40 41.11
N VAL A 583 16.57 -6.37 40.56
CA VAL A 583 16.66 -4.99 41.04
C VAL A 583 16.06 -4.88 42.44
N ASP A 584 14.84 -5.39 42.65
CA ASP A 584 14.19 -5.43 43.97
C ASP A 584 15.01 -6.25 44.98
N PHE A 585 15.60 -7.37 44.55
CA PHE A 585 16.44 -8.20 45.40
C PHE A 585 17.74 -7.48 45.80
N VAL A 586 18.41 -6.80 44.86
CA VAL A 586 19.61 -6.01 45.11
C VAL A 586 19.28 -4.83 46.04
N GLU A 587 18.19 -4.12 45.80
CA GLU A 587 17.75 -3.02 46.65
C GLU A 587 17.39 -3.51 48.06
N THR A 588 16.67 -4.63 48.17
CA THR A 588 16.33 -5.24 49.45
C THR A 588 17.57 -5.75 50.19
N MET A 589 18.52 -6.36 49.49
CA MET A 589 19.80 -6.80 50.07
C MET A 589 20.67 -5.60 50.48
N PHE A 590 20.70 -4.52 49.70
CA PHE A 590 21.40 -3.28 50.05
C PHE A 590 20.81 -2.63 51.30
N ILE A 591 19.48 -2.61 51.44
CA ILE A 591 18.81 -2.11 52.65
C ILE A 591 19.13 -3.00 53.87
N ARG A 592 19.17 -4.32 53.69
CA ARG A 592 19.53 -5.24 54.79
C ARG A 592 21.00 -5.13 55.17
N LEU A 593 21.89 -5.04 54.19
CA LEU A 593 23.34 -4.90 54.38
C LEU A 593 23.68 -3.55 55.01
N SER A 594 23.04 -2.46 54.58
CA SER A 594 23.22 -1.13 55.16
C SER A 594 22.76 -1.07 56.62
N ARG A 595 21.61 -1.68 56.96
CA ARG A 595 21.19 -1.84 58.37
C ARG A 595 22.20 -2.63 59.19
N LEU A 596 22.71 -3.73 58.63
CA LEU A 596 23.69 -4.58 59.31
C LEU A 596 25.03 -3.83 59.53
N LEU A 597 25.46 -3.03 58.54
CA LEU A 597 26.63 -2.14 58.67
C LEU A 597 26.41 -1.03 59.70
N VAL A 598 25.20 -0.46 59.81
CA VAL A 598 24.86 0.53 60.86
C VAL A 598 24.98 -0.05 62.27
N TYR A 599 24.80 -1.37 62.45
CA TYR A 599 25.03 -2.02 63.76
C TYR A 599 26.49 -2.48 63.94
N ILE A 600 27.13 -2.99 62.88
CA ILE A 600 28.51 -3.48 62.97
C ILE A 600 29.52 -2.34 63.12
N ILE A 601 29.34 -1.20 62.43
CA ILE A 601 30.31 -0.11 62.48
C ILE A 601 30.47 0.46 63.90
N PRO A 602 29.39 0.79 64.64
CA PRO A 602 29.51 1.23 66.04
C PRO A 602 30.05 0.14 66.96
N LEU A 603 29.69 -1.13 66.74
CA LEU A 603 30.19 -2.24 67.53
C LEU A 603 31.70 -2.46 67.31
N ALA A 604 32.15 -2.41 66.06
CA ALA A 604 33.55 -2.53 65.67
C ALA A 604 34.35 -1.30 66.15
N LEU A 605 33.77 -0.10 66.08
CA LEU A 605 34.37 1.12 66.62
C LEU A 605 34.49 1.04 68.14
N ALA A 606 33.44 0.58 68.84
CA ALA A 606 33.47 0.39 70.28
C ALA A 606 34.50 -0.68 70.67
N ALA A 607 34.52 -1.82 69.99
CA ALA A 607 35.51 -2.88 70.17
C ALA A 607 36.94 -2.37 69.96
N TYR A 608 37.16 -1.60 68.89
CA TYR A 608 38.44 -0.95 68.59
C TYR A 608 38.84 0.05 69.68
N LEU A 609 37.92 0.92 70.12
CA LEU A 609 38.17 1.87 71.21
C LEU A 609 38.49 1.16 72.53
N THR A 610 37.77 0.09 72.88
CA THR A 610 38.11 -0.74 74.05
C THR A 610 39.46 -1.44 73.88
N TRP A 611 39.81 -1.89 72.69
CA TRP A 611 41.11 -2.51 72.42
C TRP A 611 42.26 -1.50 72.56
N VAL A 612 42.12 -0.29 72.00
CA VAL A 612 43.08 0.81 72.16
C VAL A 612 43.20 1.23 73.63
N TRP A 613 42.10 1.25 74.37
CA TRP A 613 42.09 1.58 75.80
C TRP A 613 42.78 0.48 76.64
N LEU A 614 42.48 -0.80 76.38
CA LEU A 614 43.03 -1.93 77.13
C LEU A 614 44.51 -2.19 76.84
N ASN A 615 44.95 -2.00 75.60
CA ASN A 615 46.35 -2.21 75.23
C ASN A 615 47.25 -1.00 75.49
N GLY A 616 46.72 0.04 76.16
CA GLY A 616 47.48 1.22 76.55
C GLY A 616 47.97 1.97 75.33
N GLY A 617 47.11 2.83 74.77
CA GLY A 617 47.49 3.79 73.73
C GLY A 617 48.82 4.47 74.07
N ARG A 618 49.86 4.03 73.37
CA ARG A 618 51.13 4.72 73.19
C ARG A 618 51.15 5.35 71.81
#